data_AF-A0A7X0R0M0-F1
#
_entry.id   AF-A0A7X0R0M0-F1
#
_cell.length_a   1.000
_cell.length_b   1.000
_cell.length_c   1.000
_cell.angle_alpha   90.00
_cell.angle_beta   90.00
_cell.angle_gamma   90.00
#
_symmetry.space_group_name_H-M   'P 1'
#
loop_
_entity.id
_entity.type
_entity.pdbx_description
1 polymer ?
#
loop_
_entity_poly.entity_id
_entity_poly.type
_entity_poly.pdbx_seq_one_letter_code
_entity_poly.pdbx_strand_id
1 'polypeptide(L)'
;MLQPGQKEAILTQPKTNQTIVITKGGTYSGNWASYDSEIPAVDIQTSEPVIIENSIVRGAGYLIKSWGYACNLTVRNTEGFGLPPTPWKEYTKPRYFVTADVFKNVVVENCYLENTAGINVSVEYLGNGSENETIKILYNKVKNIDGRIYDSVVTVNFVGLNFRNPIRHAEIAWNEVINEPDNSIVEDNINIYNTRGTPDSPIRIHNNYIQGAYPLPATATDYSGGGIISDSPKTDSTKSTAYLEIYRNQLVGLGNYCIGVASGNNIKVYDNTAIVAGVFENGKRYPFWTSGIWVKDLYKMKSTYNVEVQNNTLAVVGHNGGWRNEFLDSLKVKDQRSLNHFIKGEVTKSLEKEEYRAWQQKLRQKAIRPGPAKG
;
A
#
# COMPACT_ATOMS: atom_id res chain seq x y z
N MET A 1 19.34 64.88 -12.52
CA MET A 1 18.73 64.36 -11.28
C MET A 1 17.81 63.21 -11.67
N LEU A 2 18.11 62.00 -11.16
CA LEU A 2 17.21 60.86 -10.84
C LEU A 2 16.37 60.25 -12.00
N GLN A 3 16.27 58.95 -12.27
CA GLN A 3 16.92 57.70 -11.84
C GLN A 3 16.41 56.58 -12.80
N PRO A 4 17.17 55.49 -13.07
CA PRO A 4 16.68 54.30 -13.76
C PRO A 4 16.19 53.21 -12.78
N GLY A 5 15.10 52.51 -13.12
CA GLY A 5 14.58 51.33 -12.40
C GLY A 5 13.07 51.20 -12.57
N GLN A 6 12.42 50.04 -12.67
CA GLN A 6 12.83 48.65 -12.64
C GLN A 6 11.94 47.91 -13.65
N LYS A 7 12.52 47.13 -14.57
CA LYS A 7 11.78 46.00 -15.14
C LYS A 7 11.62 45.01 -14.00
N GLU A 8 10.39 44.74 -13.59
CA GLU A 8 10.12 43.54 -12.80
C GLU A 8 10.61 42.34 -13.63
N ALA A 9 11.70 41.75 -13.16
CA ALA A 9 12.07 40.41 -13.57
C ALA A 9 10.96 39.50 -13.04
N ILE A 10 10.03 39.14 -13.92
CA ILE A 10 9.34 37.86 -13.78
C ILE A 10 10.46 36.83 -13.82
N LEU A 11 10.89 36.37 -12.64
CA LEU A 11 11.61 35.11 -12.52
C LEU A 11 10.62 34.04 -12.96
N THR A 12 10.58 33.80 -14.26
CA THR A 12 10.09 32.56 -14.83
C THR A 12 10.91 31.45 -14.18
N GLN A 13 10.37 30.85 -13.11
CA GLN A 13 10.99 29.65 -12.57
C GLN A 13 11.07 28.62 -13.70
N PRO A 14 12.27 28.11 -14.00
CA PRO A 14 12.45 27.20 -15.10
C PRO A 14 11.63 25.92 -14.85
N LYS A 15 11.05 25.37 -15.92
CA LYS A 15 10.64 23.96 -15.99
C LYS A 15 11.88 23.08 -15.72
N THR A 16 12.23 22.80 -14.47
CA THR A 16 13.36 21.91 -14.17
C THR A 16 12.89 20.47 -14.10
N ASN A 17 12.70 19.86 -15.26
CA ASN A 17 12.59 18.39 -15.41
C ASN A 17 13.97 17.75 -15.16
N GLN A 18 14.50 17.83 -13.94
CA GLN A 18 15.79 17.22 -13.60
C GLN A 18 15.63 16.33 -12.36
N THR A 19 16.41 15.25 -12.34
CA THR A 19 16.55 14.39 -11.18
C THR A 19 17.41 15.08 -10.12
N ILE A 20 17.32 14.64 -8.87
CA ILE A 20 18.13 15.18 -7.76
C ILE A 20 18.79 14.04 -6.98
N VAL A 21 20.04 14.27 -6.56
CA VAL A 21 20.76 13.41 -5.62
C VAL A 21 20.93 14.16 -4.31
N ILE A 22 20.42 13.60 -3.22
CA ILE A 22 20.44 14.18 -1.87
C ILE A 22 21.52 13.47 -1.06
N THR A 23 22.60 14.17 -0.74
CA THR A 23 23.76 13.62 0.01
C THR A 23 23.87 14.16 1.44
N LYS A 24 22.96 15.05 1.85
CA LYS A 24 22.92 15.67 3.18
C LYS A 24 21.48 15.73 3.69
N GLY A 25 21.32 15.75 5.01
CA GLY A 25 20.02 15.94 5.64
C GLY A 25 19.48 17.35 5.38
N GLY A 26 18.16 17.48 5.49
CA GLY A 26 17.48 18.73 5.26
C GLY A 26 16.06 18.56 4.72
N THR A 27 15.43 19.69 4.45
CA THR A 27 14.09 19.76 3.86
C THR A 27 14.21 20.20 2.41
N TYR A 28 13.56 19.44 1.53
CA TYR A 28 13.61 19.59 0.08
C TYR A 28 12.19 19.76 -0.45
N SER A 29 12.03 20.75 -1.32
CA SER A 29 10.81 20.98 -2.08
C SER A 29 11.14 21.22 -3.54
N GLY A 30 10.35 20.67 -4.46
CA GLY A 30 10.59 20.86 -5.88
C GLY A 30 9.70 20.03 -6.80
N ASN A 31 9.96 20.20 -8.09
CA ASN A 31 9.41 19.38 -9.15
C ASN A 31 10.56 18.58 -9.76
N TRP A 32 10.56 17.26 -9.57
CA TRP A 32 11.60 16.37 -10.11
C TRP A 32 10.98 15.33 -11.03
N ALA A 33 11.68 15.02 -12.11
CA ALA A 33 11.22 14.06 -13.10
C ALA A 33 12.39 13.24 -13.65
N SER A 34 12.19 11.92 -13.75
CA SER A 34 13.04 11.04 -14.54
C SER A 34 12.22 10.33 -15.62
N TYR A 35 12.62 10.49 -16.87
CA TYR A 35 12.03 9.82 -18.03
C TYR A 35 12.78 8.54 -18.40
N ASP A 36 13.77 8.14 -17.59
CA ASP A 36 14.57 6.93 -17.79
C ASP A 36 14.37 6.00 -16.58
N SER A 37 13.91 4.77 -16.84
CA SER A 37 13.75 3.72 -15.83
C SER A 37 15.01 3.44 -15.03
N GLU A 38 16.20 3.69 -15.60
CA GLU A 38 17.47 3.46 -14.92
C GLU A 38 17.82 4.55 -13.88
N ILE A 39 17.18 5.72 -13.97
CA ILE A 39 17.55 6.87 -13.15
C ILE A 39 16.37 7.20 -12.23
N PRO A 40 16.54 7.18 -10.89
CA PRO A 40 15.51 7.65 -9.98
C PRO A 40 15.28 9.16 -10.14
N ALA A 41 14.04 9.63 -9.95
CA ALA A 41 13.79 11.08 -9.95
C ALA A 41 14.42 11.79 -8.74
N VAL A 42 14.43 11.11 -7.59
CA VAL A 42 15.09 11.54 -6.35
C VAL A 42 15.90 10.36 -5.80
N ASP A 43 17.22 10.51 -5.70
CA ASP A 43 18.13 9.53 -5.10
C ASP A 43 18.66 10.04 -3.76
N ILE A 44 18.36 9.36 -2.66
CA ILE A 44 18.78 9.75 -1.31
C ILE A 44 19.96 8.89 -0.88
N GLN A 45 21.12 9.54 -0.79
CA GLN A 45 22.43 8.95 -0.48
C GLN A 45 22.97 9.48 0.85
N THR A 46 22.16 9.43 1.91
CA THR A 46 22.56 9.84 3.26
C THR A 46 21.73 9.12 4.33
N SER A 47 22.29 9.03 5.53
CA SER A 47 21.60 8.54 6.74
C SER A 47 21.08 9.67 7.63
N GLU A 48 21.38 10.92 7.27
CA GLU A 48 20.85 12.11 7.93
C GLU A 48 19.34 12.25 7.63
N PRO A 49 18.55 12.87 8.52
CA PRO A 49 17.13 13.08 8.28
C PRO A 49 16.86 13.90 7.01
N VAL A 50 16.06 13.35 6.10
CA VAL A 50 15.61 13.99 4.86
C VAL A 50 14.09 14.14 4.89
N ILE A 51 13.62 15.34 4.61
CA ILE A 51 12.21 15.65 4.43
C ILE A 51 12.00 16.08 2.99
N ILE A 52 11.14 15.38 2.25
CA ILE A 52 10.61 15.82 0.97
C ILE A 52 9.19 16.33 1.22
N GLU A 53 8.93 17.60 0.95
CA GLU A 53 7.61 18.18 1.16
C GLU A 53 7.15 19.11 0.06
N ASN A 54 5.83 19.22 -0.11
CA ASN A 54 5.20 20.15 -1.05
C ASN A 54 5.77 20.03 -2.46
N SER A 55 5.97 18.79 -2.90
CA SER A 55 6.73 18.45 -4.11
C SER A 55 5.88 17.71 -5.12
N ILE A 56 6.37 17.66 -6.37
CA ILE A 56 5.84 16.76 -7.39
C ILE A 56 6.99 15.92 -7.96
N VAL A 57 6.82 14.59 -7.96
CA VAL A 57 7.82 13.63 -8.41
C VAL A 57 7.25 12.76 -9.52
N ARG A 58 7.99 12.60 -10.61
CA ARG A 58 7.60 11.75 -11.75
C ARG A 58 8.71 10.80 -12.14
N GLY A 59 8.42 9.54 -12.41
CA GLY A 59 9.45 8.56 -12.73
C GLY A 59 8.98 7.50 -13.72
N ALA A 60 9.79 7.21 -14.74
CA ALA A 60 9.64 6.02 -15.60
C ALA A 60 10.08 4.73 -14.87
N GLY A 61 11.03 4.88 -13.95
CA GLY A 61 11.43 3.89 -12.93
C GLY A 61 11.15 4.45 -11.53
N TYR A 62 12.05 4.22 -10.57
CA TYR A 62 11.87 4.70 -9.19
C TYR A 62 11.64 6.22 -9.11
N LEU A 63 10.68 6.66 -8.29
CA LEU A 63 10.45 8.08 -8.05
C LEU A 63 11.39 8.56 -6.95
N ILE A 64 11.26 8.02 -5.73
CA ILE A 64 12.12 8.33 -4.58
C ILE A 64 12.81 7.04 -4.13
N LYS A 65 14.13 7.01 -4.19
CA LYS A 65 14.95 5.82 -3.91
C LYS A 65 15.96 6.12 -2.80
N SER A 66 16.15 5.18 -1.88
CA SER A 66 17.27 5.21 -0.93
C SER A 66 17.75 3.79 -0.60
N TRP A 67 18.90 3.38 -1.14
CA TRP A 67 19.41 2.02 -0.92
C TRP A 67 20.79 2.01 -0.26
N GLY A 68 20.95 1.24 0.82
CA GLY A 68 22.22 1.04 1.53
C GLY A 68 22.68 2.20 2.44
N TYR A 69 21.86 3.23 2.64
CA TYR A 69 22.25 4.45 3.36
C TYR A 69 21.58 4.63 4.74
N ALA A 70 20.94 3.59 5.30
CA ALA A 70 20.20 3.70 6.57
C ALA A 70 19.18 4.86 6.55
N CYS A 71 18.33 4.85 5.52
CA CYS A 71 17.33 5.85 5.17
C CYS A 71 16.57 6.40 6.39
N ASN A 72 16.55 7.73 6.54
CA ASN A 72 15.72 8.44 7.50
C ASN A 72 14.89 9.49 6.74
N LEU A 73 13.74 9.05 6.24
CA LEU A 73 12.96 9.78 5.25
C LEU A 73 11.55 10.10 5.76
N THR A 74 11.16 11.36 5.58
CA THR A 74 9.75 11.80 5.60
C THR A 74 9.38 12.34 4.23
N VAL A 75 8.34 11.81 3.60
CA VAL A 75 7.72 12.36 2.40
C VAL A 75 6.32 12.82 2.77
N ARG A 76 6.04 14.11 2.63
CA ARG A 76 4.72 14.65 2.98
C ARG A 76 4.17 15.67 1.99
N ASN A 77 2.85 15.77 1.89
CA ASN A 77 2.18 16.73 0.99
C ASN A 77 2.76 16.72 -0.43
N THR A 78 3.07 15.53 -0.95
CA THR A 78 3.81 15.35 -2.21
C THR A 78 2.97 14.53 -3.19
N GLU A 79 3.05 14.87 -4.47
CA GLU A 79 2.36 14.15 -5.55
C GLU A 79 3.36 13.30 -6.36
N GLY A 80 3.06 12.03 -6.55
CA GLY A 80 3.85 11.06 -7.29
C GLY A 80 3.10 10.52 -8.51
N PHE A 81 3.71 10.62 -9.69
CA PHE A 81 3.13 10.11 -10.93
C PHE A 81 4.08 9.14 -11.64
N GLY A 82 3.62 7.92 -11.90
CA GLY A 82 4.35 6.99 -12.76
C GLY A 82 4.28 7.41 -14.23
N LEU A 83 5.43 7.45 -14.89
CA LEU A 83 5.56 7.69 -16.33
C LEU A 83 5.62 6.35 -17.10
N PRO A 84 5.45 6.33 -18.43
CA PRO A 84 5.69 5.12 -19.19
C PRO A 84 7.12 4.58 -18.96
N PRO A 85 7.29 3.30 -18.60
CA PRO A 85 8.60 2.73 -18.36
C PRO A 85 9.42 2.61 -19.65
N THR A 86 10.71 2.88 -19.56
CA THR A 86 11.71 2.71 -20.63
C THR A 86 12.55 1.45 -20.40
N PRO A 87 13.33 0.98 -21.41
CA PRO A 87 14.22 -0.17 -21.24
C PRO A 87 15.11 -0.06 -20.00
N TRP A 88 15.34 -1.20 -19.35
CA TRP A 88 16.16 -1.31 -18.15
C TRP A 88 17.15 -2.48 -18.27
N LYS A 89 18.14 -2.51 -17.38
CA LYS A 89 19.22 -3.51 -17.31
C LYS A 89 19.32 -4.08 -15.90
N GLU A 90 19.92 -5.27 -15.80
CA GLU A 90 20.28 -6.00 -14.58
C GLU A 90 19.10 -6.49 -13.74
N TYR A 91 18.24 -5.57 -13.29
CA TYR A 91 17.09 -5.84 -12.44
C TYR A 91 15.93 -4.90 -12.77
N THR A 92 14.72 -5.39 -12.53
CA THR A 92 13.46 -4.69 -12.82
C THR A 92 13.39 -3.34 -12.14
N LYS A 93 12.83 -2.34 -12.83
CA LYS A 93 12.70 -0.95 -12.35
C LYS A 93 11.23 -0.53 -12.20
N PRO A 94 10.47 -1.11 -11.25
CA PRO A 94 9.09 -0.67 -11.00
C PRO A 94 9.07 0.78 -10.49
N ARG A 95 7.99 1.50 -10.80
CA ARG A 95 7.85 2.93 -10.50
C ARG A 95 7.48 3.21 -9.05
N TYR A 96 8.23 2.67 -8.09
CA TYR A 96 7.93 2.87 -6.68
C TYR A 96 7.94 4.36 -6.37
N PHE A 97 6.86 4.85 -5.72
CA PHE A 97 6.81 6.20 -5.19
C PHE A 97 7.94 6.40 -4.18
N VAL A 98 8.09 5.44 -3.27
CA VAL A 98 9.22 5.33 -2.33
C VAL A 98 9.74 3.89 -2.32
N THR A 99 11.05 3.71 -2.46
CA THR A 99 11.73 2.43 -2.19
C THR A 99 12.93 2.61 -1.27
N ALA A 100 12.99 1.82 -0.20
CA ALA A 100 14.11 1.79 0.76
C ALA A 100 14.43 0.35 1.20
N ASP A 101 15.72 -0.01 1.33
CA ASP A 101 16.19 -1.36 1.70
C ASP A 101 16.99 -1.40 3.03
N VAL A 102 17.57 -0.29 3.46
CA VAL A 102 18.21 -0.18 4.77
C VAL A 102 17.76 1.13 5.35
N PHE A 103 17.00 1.09 6.44
CA PHE A 103 16.27 2.25 6.93
C PHE A 103 16.18 2.32 8.45
N LYS A 104 16.13 3.55 8.97
CA LYS A 104 15.80 3.87 10.36
C LYS A 104 14.37 4.38 10.48
N ASN A 105 13.92 5.14 9.49
CA ASN A 105 12.62 5.81 9.51
C ASN A 105 12.09 6.00 8.08
N VAL A 106 10.83 5.64 7.85
CA VAL A 106 10.12 5.92 6.60
C VAL A 106 8.71 6.40 6.92
N VAL A 107 8.49 7.70 6.75
CA VAL A 107 7.19 8.33 6.87
C VAL A 107 6.73 8.77 5.48
N VAL A 108 5.54 8.33 5.08
CA VAL A 108 4.87 8.78 3.85
C VAL A 108 3.47 9.21 4.21
N GLU A 109 3.24 10.52 4.29
CA GLU A 109 1.98 11.06 4.78
C GLU A 109 1.38 12.13 3.88
N ASN A 110 0.04 12.17 3.76
CA ASN A 110 -0.64 13.18 2.96
C ASN A 110 -0.12 13.27 1.51
N CYS A 111 0.26 12.15 0.90
CA CYS A 111 0.73 12.12 -0.47
C CYS A 111 -0.36 11.67 -1.45
N TYR A 112 -0.22 12.07 -2.71
CA TYR A 112 -1.01 11.56 -3.83
C TYR A 112 -0.14 10.66 -4.69
N LEU A 113 -0.59 9.44 -4.99
CA LEU A 113 0.14 8.48 -5.84
C LEU A 113 -0.76 8.07 -7.00
N GLU A 114 -0.28 8.21 -8.23
CA GLU A 114 -1.00 7.76 -9.43
C GLU A 114 -0.09 6.97 -10.39
N ASN A 115 -0.52 5.78 -10.79
CA ASN A 115 0.24 4.90 -11.72
C ASN A 115 1.67 4.57 -11.25
N THR A 116 1.92 4.66 -9.95
CA THR A 116 3.17 4.25 -9.30
C THR A 116 3.11 2.78 -8.90
N ALA A 117 4.26 2.17 -8.60
CA ALA A 117 4.35 0.84 -8.01
C ALA A 117 4.16 0.83 -6.48
N GLY A 118 3.72 1.95 -5.88
CA GLY A 118 3.48 2.07 -4.44
C GLY A 118 4.75 2.30 -3.61
N ILE A 119 4.78 1.76 -2.39
CA ILE A 119 5.81 1.99 -1.38
C ILE A 119 6.42 0.65 -0.99
N ASN A 120 7.74 0.52 -1.17
CA ASN A 120 8.48 -0.68 -0.82
C ASN A 120 9.52 -0.37 0.26
N VAL A 121 9.42 -1.05 1.40
CA VAL A 121 10.41 -0.95 2.49
C VAL A 121 10.89 -2.35 2.80
N SER A 122 12.18 -2.62 2.60
CA SER A 122 12.70 -3.99 2.60
C SER A 122 14.05 -4.11 3.30
N VAL A 123 14.62 -5.32 3.24
CA VAL A 123 15.94 -5.77 3.70
C VAL A 123 16.19 -5.61 5.21
N GLU A 124 16.44 -4.42 5.76
CA GLU A 124 16.83 -4.26 7.16
C GLU A 124 16.33 -2.96 7.83
N TYR A 125 15.73 -3.12 9.02
CA TYR A 125 15.41 -2.02 9.93
C TYR A 125 16.56 -1.81 10.94
N LEU A 126 17.10 -0.59 10.96
CA LEU A 126 18.21 -0.12 11.82
C LEU A 126 17.78 0.96 12.83
N GLY A 127 16.49 1.25 12.93
CA GLY A 127 15.99 2.23 13.89
C GLY A 127 16.09 1.74 15.33
N ASN A 128 16.02 2.69 16.26
CA ASN A 128 16.13 2.45 17.71
C ASN A 128 14.80 2.04 18.38
N GLY A 129 13.72 1.83 17.61
CA GLY A 129 12.41 1.46 18.12
C GLY A 129 11.63 2.60 18.78
N SER A 130 12.08 3.85 18.67
CA SER A 130 11.32 5.03 19.09
C SER A 130 10.22 5.41 18.10
N GLU A 131 9.30 6.27 18.51
CA GLU A 131 8.21 6.77 17.65
C GLU A 131 8.68 7.60 16.44
N ASN A 132 9.94 8.06 16.46
CA ASN A 132 10.57 8.86 15.40
C ASN A 132 11.42 8.03 14.44
N GLU A 133 11.68 6.76 14.77
CA GLU A 133 12.42 5.83 13.93
C GLU A 133 11.56 4.61 13.66
N THR A 134 10.56 4.76 12.80
CA THR A 134 9.56 3.71 12.52
C THR A 134 9.04 3.83 11.09
N ILE A 135 7.95 3.14 10.78
CA ILE A 135 7.23 3.26 9.51
C ILE A 135 5.86 3.87 9.77
N LYS A 136 5.54 4.98 9.09
CA LYS A 136 4.19 5.57 9.11
C LYS A 136 3.73 5.86 7.68
N ILE A 137 2.70 5.15 7.24
CA ILE A 137 2.10 5.36 5.92
C ILE A 137 0.66 5.86 6.13
N LEU A 138 0.49 7.17 6.12
CA LEU A 138 -0.71 7.81 6.68
C LEU A 138 -1.41 8.76 5.70
N TYR A 139 -2.73 8.77 5.69
CA TYR A 139 -3.52 9.81 4.99
C TYR A 139 -3.19 9.96 3.50
N ASN A 140 -2.72 8.91 2.82
CA ASN A 140 -2.40 9.01 1.39
C ASN A 140 -3.64 8.77 0.54
N LYS A 141 -3.67 9.41 -0.64
CA LYS A 141 -4.67 9.15 -1.67
C LYS A 141 -3.97 8.49 -2.85
N VAL A 142 -4.44 7.32 -3.26
CA VAL A 142 -3.74 6.44 -4.17
C VAL A 142 -4.68 5.99 -5.28
N LYS A 143 -4.21 6.10 -6.52
CA LYS A 143 -4.94 5.71 -7.70
C LYS A 143 -4.08 4.80 -8.59
N ASN A 144 -4.61 3.61 -8.90
CA ASN A 144 -4.03 2.69 -9.88
C ASN A 144 -2.56 2.33 -9.61
N ILE A 145 -2.31 1.52 -8.58
CA ILE A 145 -1.00 0.91 -8.38
C ILE A 145 -0.66 0.00 -9.58
N ASP A 146 0.56 0.14 -10.09
CA ASP A 146 0.90 -0.35 -11.41
C ASP A 146 2.29 -1.01 -11.46
N GLY A 147 2.28 -2.33 -11.60
CA GLY A 147 3.47 -3.17 -11.77
C GLY A 147 3.96 -3.31 -13.21
N ARG A 148 3.36 -2.63 -14.20
CA ARG A 148 3.89 -2.64 -15.58
C ARG A 148 5.29 -2.04 -15.60
N ILE A 149 6.24 -2.77 -16.19
CA ILE A 149 7.58 -2.30 -16.51
C ILE A 149 7.78 -2.38 -18.03
N TYR A 150 8.95 -1.99 -18.54
CA TYR A 150 9.23 -2.12 -19.96
C TYR A 150 9.16 -3.60 -20.39
N ASP A 151 8.28 -3.89 -21.36
CA ASP A 151 7.99 -5.21 -21.94
C ASP A 151 7.58 -6.33 -20.95
N SER A 152 7.13 -5.99 -19.72
CA SER A 152 6.71 -7.01 -18.75
C SER A 152 5.84 -6.43 -17.62
N VAL A 153 5.49 -7.29 -16.66
CA VAL A 153 4.81 -6.95 -15.41
C VAL A 153 5.57 -7.55 -14.23
N VAL A 154 5.57 -6.85 -13.10
CA VAL A 154 6.12 -7.35 -11.84
C VAL A 154 5.10 -7.18 -10.72
N THR A 155 5.19 -8.06 -9.73
CA THR A 155 4.41 -7.98 -8.49
C THR A 155 4.80 -6.72 -7.72
N VAL A 156 3.81 -5.88 -7.43
CA VAL A 156 3.96 -4.65 -6.65
C VAL A 156 2.80 -4.50 -5.67
N ASN A 157 2.99 -3.67 -4.65
CA ASN A 157 1.98 -3.41 -3.62
C ASN A 157 1.78 -1.91 -3.45
N PHE A 158 0.61 -1.46 -2.97
CA PHE A 158 0.54 -0.08 -2.45
C PHE A 158 1.53 0.07 -1.28
N VAL A 159 1.53 -0.87 -0.33
CA VAL A 159 2.57 -0.98 0.70
C VAL A 159 3.10 -2.40 0.75
N GLY A 160 4.39 -2.57 0.52
CA GLY A 160 5.10 -3.84 0.70
C GLY A 160 6.19 -3.69 1.75
N LEU A 161 6.09 -4.43 2.86
CA LEU A 161 7.10 -4.49 3.90
C LEU A 161 7.81 -5.86 3.85
N ASN A 162 9.13 -5.88 3.70
CA ASN A 162 9.92 -7.11 3.66
C ASN A 162 11.32 -6.95 4.27
N PHE A 163 11.40 -6.90 5.60
CA PHE A 163 12.66 -6.76 6.29
C PHE A 163 12.73 -7.62 7.54
N ARG A 164 13.96 -7.81 8.02
CA ARG A 164 14.25 -8.53 9.27
C ARG A 164 14.34 -7.55 10.42
N ASN A 165 14.23 -8.08 11.65
CA ASN A 165 14.15 -7.38 12.94
C ASN A 165 12.73 -6.86 13.29
N PRO A 166 12.32 -6.96 14.57
CA PRO A 166 11.05 -6.39 15.02
C PRO A 166 11.06 -4.86 14.90
N ILE A 167 9.94 -4.30 14.47
CA ILE A 167 9.70 -2.85 14.47
C ILE A 167 8.68 -2.49 15.56
N ARG A 168 8.83 -1.31 16.15
CA ARG A 168 7.85 -0.73 17.09
C ARG A 168 7.17 0.47 16.45
N HIS A 169 5.97 0.80 16.91
CA HIS A 169 5.18 1.97 16.52
C HIS A 169 4.77 2.06 15.04
N ALA A 170 4.94 0.99 14.26
CA ALA A 170 4.63 0.99 12.84
C ALA A 170 3.11 1.06 12.57
N GLU A 171 2.72 1.92 11.63
CA GLU A 171 1.31 2.22 11.36
C GLU A 171 1.05 2.47 9.87
N ILE A 172 0.01 1.80 9.34
CA ILE A 172 -0.52 2.04 7.98
C ILE A 172 -2.00 2.38 8.15
N ALA A 173 -2.34 3.66 8.04
CA ALA A 173 -3.69 4.10 8.37
C ALA A 173 -4.23 5.28 7.56
N TRP A 174 -5.56 5.32 7.45
CA TRP A 174 -6.29 6.42 6.82
C TRP A 174 -5.95 6.68 5.35
N ASN A 175 -5.43 5.67 4.66
CA ASN A 175 -5.16 5.75 3.22
C ASN A 175 -6.43 5.44 2.42
N GLU A 176 -6.66 6.15 1.33
CA GLU A 176 -7.68 5.85 0.31
C GLU A 176 -6.97 5.30 -0.93
N VAL A 177 -7.18 4.02 -1.23
CA VAL A 177 -6.56 3.31 -2.34
C VAL A 177 -7.65 2.82 -3.29
N ILE A 178 -7.59 3.26 -4.55
CA ILE A 178 -8.53 2.87 -5.58
C ILE A 178 -7.76 2.39 -6.81
N ASN A 179 -7.91 1.12 -7.14
CA ASN A 179 -7.40 0.52 -8.36
C ASN A 179 -8.57 0.24 -9.30
N GLU A 180 -8.47 0.68 -10.54
CA GLU A 180 -9.47 0.51 -11.57
C GLU A 180 -9.09 -0.66 -12.50
N PRO A 181 -10.07 -1.48 -12.96
CA PRO A 181 -9.81 -2.54 -13.93
C PRO A 181 -9.07 -1.99 -15.16
N ASP A 182 -8.12 -2.77 -15.70
CA ASP A 182 -7.29 -2.45 -16.86
C ASP A 182 -6.34 -1.22 -16.72
N ASN A 183 -6.43 -0.47 -15.61
CA ASN A 183 -5.60 0.71 -15.36
C ASN A 183 -4.53 0.46 -14.28
N SER A 184 -4.66 -0.64 -13.52
CA SER A 184 -3.75 -1.08 -12.47
C SER A 184 -3.26 -2.51 -12.72
N ILE A 185 -2.12 -2.87 -12.14
CA ILE A 185 -1.74 -4.27 -11.92
C ILE A 185 -1.02 -4.36 -10.57
N VAL A 186 -1.78 -4.12 -9.51
CA VAL A 186 -1.36 -4.40 -8.14
C VAL A 186 -1.37 -5.90 -7.91
N GLU A 187 -0.44 -6.42 -7.13
CA GLU A 187 -0.64 -7.73 -6.51
C GLU A 187 -1.54 -7.51 -5.29
N ASP A 188 -0.94 -7.31 -4.11
CA ASP A 188 -1.70 -7.02 -2.89
C ASP A 188 -1.65 -5.53 -2.61
N ASN A 189 -2.74 -4.95 -2.11
CA ASN A 189 -2.69 -3.55 -1.71
C ASN A 189 -1.73 -3.35 -0.53
N ILE A 190 -1.82 -4.18 0.51
CA ILE A 190 -0.88 -4.15 1.64
C ILE A 190 -0.34 -5.56 1.87
N ASN A 191 0.97 -5.75 1.73
CA ASN A 191 1.65 -7.01 2.01
C ASN A 191 2.67 -6.83 3.13
N ILE A 192 2.47 -7.58 4.22
CA ILE A 192 3.41 -7.68 5.34
C ILE A 192 4.15 -9.01 5.21
N TYR A 193 5.30 -8.94 4.57
CA TYR A 193 6.10 -10.08 4.18
C TYR A 193 7.30 -10.22 5.12
N ASN A 194 7.48 -11.36 5.81
CA ASN A 194 8.60 -11.60 6.74
C ASN A 194 8.85 -10.51 7.81
N THR A 195 7.85 -9.66 8.05
CA THR A 195 8.00 -8.44 8.84
C THR A 195 7.20 -8.58 10.13
N ARG A 196 7.72 -8.08 11.26
CA ARG A 196 7.10 -8.31 12.57
C ARG A 196 7.11 -7.08 13.45
N GLY A 197 6.02 -6.89 14.19
CA GLY A 197 5.95 -5.98 15.32
C GLY A 197 6.57 -6.58 16.58
N THR A 198 6.29 -5.98 17.74
CA THR A 198 6.58 -6.57 19.06
C THR A 198 5.29 -6.90 19.81
N PRO A 199 5.30 -7.78 20.83
CA PRO A 199 4.10 -8.09 21.62
C PRO A 199 3.39 -6.86 22.21
N ASP A 200 4.16 -5.86 22.63
CA ASP A 200 3.68 -4.62 23.23
C ASP A 200 3.49 -3.47 22.21
N SER A 201 3.89 -3.69 20.96
CA SER A 201 3.72 -2.73 19.87
C SER A 201 3.53 -3.48 18.53
N PRO A 202 2.36 -4.12 18.34
CA PRO A 202 2.04 -4.75 17.06
C PRO A 202 2.01 -3.72 15.92
N ILE A 203 2.28 -4.16 14.69
CA ILE A 203 2.10 -3.31 13.51
C ILE A 203 0.60 -3.09 13.33
N ARG A 204 0.19 -1.82 13.27
CA ARG A 204 -1.22 -1.44 13.18
C ARG A 204 -1.60 -1.10 11.73
N ILE A 205 -2.58 -1.80 11.17
CA ILE A 205 -3.09 -1.59 9.82
C ILE A 205 -4.58 -1.29 9.93
N HIS A 206 -4.95 -0.02 9.88
CA HIS A 206 -6.32 0.35 10.21
C HIS A 206 -6.88 1.57 9.51
N ASN A 207 -8.21 1.65 9.48
CA ASN A 207 -8.90 2.80 8.93
C ASN A 207 -8.52 3.12 7.47
N ASN A 208 -8.09 2.14 6.69
CA ASN A 208 -7.84 2.32 5.26
C ASN A 208 -9.11 2.02 4.46
N TYR A 209 -9.32 2.74 3.36
CA TYR A 209 -10.25 2.37 2.31
C TYR A 209 -9.46 1.78 1.15
N ILE A 210 -9.76 0.53 0.79
CA ILE A 210 -9.07 -0.19 -0.28
C ILE A 210 -10.13 -0.72 -1.25
N GLN A 211 -10.05 -0.26 -2.49
CA GLN A 211 -10.94 -0.69 -3.56
C GLN A 211 -10.14 -1.21 -4.74
N GLY A 212 -10.48 -2.42 -5.18
CA GLY A 212 -9.93 -3.00 -6.40
C GLY A 212 -8.54 -3.62 -6.26
N ALA A 213 -8.41 -4.77 -6.91
CA ALA A 213 -7.21 -5.56 -7.15
C ALA A 213 -7.64 -6.47 -8.30
N TYR A 214 -7.13 -6.22 -9.51
CA TYR A 214 -7.60 -6.85 -10.73
C TYR A 214 -6.42 -7.38 -11.55
N PRO A 215 -6.56 -8.51 -12.25
CA PRO A 215 -5.57 -8.90 -13.23
C PRO A 215 -5.53 -7.90 -14.38
N LEU A 216 -4.47 -8.00 -15.17
CA LEU A 216 -4.30 -7.24 -16.41
C LEU A 216 -4.06 -8.24 -17.57
N PRO A 217 -4.94 -8.31 -18.58
CA PRO A 217 -6.23 -7.61 -18.67
C PRO A 217 -7.22 -8.09 -17.59
N ALA A 218 -8.21 -7.26 -17.25
CA ALA A 218 -9.23 -7.56 -16.23
C ALA A 218 -10.11 -8.78 -16.58
N THR A 219 -10.02 -9.26 -17.81
CA THR A 219 -10.68 -10.48 -18.29
C THR A 219 -9.94 -11.78 -17.96
N ALA A 220 -8.71 -11.73 -17.47
CA ALA A 220 -7.94 -12.93 -17.14
C ALA A 220 -8.56 -13.68 -15.94
N THR A 221 -8.49 -15.01 -15.97
CA THR A 221 -9.08 -15.88 -14.93
C THR A 221 -8.15 -16.10 -13.74
N ASP A 222 -6.84 -16.00 -13.97
CA ASP A 222 -5.82 -16.23 -12.96
C ASP A 222 -5.33 -14.90 -12.40
N TYR A 223 -5.43 -14.76 -11.08
CA TYR A 223 -4.98 -13.58 -10.36
C TYR A 223 -4.74 -13.92 -8.90
N SER A 224 -3.57 -13.55 -8.38
CA SER A 224 -3.16 -13.82 -7.00
C SER A 224 -3.27 -12.60 -6.08
N GLY A 225 -3.37 -11.40 -6.63
CA GLY A 225 -3.46 -10.17 -5.86
C GLY A 225 -4.76 -9.96 -5.10
N GLY A 226 -4.73 -9.16 -4.03
CA GLY A 226 -5.87 -8.90 -3.15
C GLY A 226 -5.77 -7.64 -2.28
N GLY A 227 -6.44 -7.66 -1.14
CA GLY A 227 -6.45 -6.55 -0.17
C GLY A 227 -5.22 -6.52 0.72
N ILE A 228 -5.35 -7.06 1.93
CA ILE A 228 -4.30 -7.06 2.96
C ILE A 228 -3.85 -8.50 3.22
N ILE A 229 -2.54 -8.76 3.21
CA ILE A 229 -2.00 -10.09 3.49
C ILE A 229 -0.83 -10.09 4.47
N SER A 230 -0.81 -11.10 5.35
CA SER A 230 0.40 -11.51 6.07
C SER A 230 1.01 -12.74 5.38
N ASP A 231 2.28 -12.64 5.02
CA ASP A 231 2.96 -13.67 4.25
C ASP A 231 4.40 -13.90 4.73
N SER A 232 4.85 -15.15 4.66
CA SER A 232 6.16 -15.60 5.11
C SER A 232 6.45 -17.03 4.62
N PRO A 233 6.79 -17.22 3.34
CA PRO A 233 7.14 -18.53 2.82
C PRO A 233 8.49 -18.99 3.39
N LYS A 234 8.58 -20.30 3.68
CA LYS A 234 9.83 -20.98 4.06
C LYS A 234 10.55 -20.39 5.28
N THR A 235 9.84 -19.77 6.20
CA THR A 235 10.40 -19.28 7.48
C THR A 235 9.81 -20.06 8.65
N ASP A 236 10.60 -20.19 9.72
CA ASP A 236 10.10 -20.69 11.01
C ASP A 236 9.31 -19.59 11.75
N SER A 237 8.68 -19.97 12.86
CA SER A 237 7.85 -19.05 13.65
C SER A 237 8.59 -17.80 14.16
N THR A 238 9.90 -17.89 14.41
CA THR A 238 10.75 -16.78 14.90
C THR A 238 11.16 -15.79 13.83
N LYS A 239 10.98 -16.17 12.55
CA LYS A 239 11.30 -15.35 11.36
C LYS A 239 10.09 -15.01 10.48
N SER A 240 8.96 -15.70 10.65
CA SER A 240 7.69 -15.41 9.97
C SER A 240 7.02 -14.10 10.41
N THR A 241 6.20 -13.47 9.58
CA THR A 241 5.40 -12.29 9.96
C THR A 241 4.69 -12.47 11.30
N ALA A 242 4.74 -11.47 12.18
CA ALA A 242 4.14 -11.60 13.51
C ALA A 242 3.75 -10.27 14.17
N TYR A 243 2.87 -10.35 15.16
CA TYR A 243 2.40 -9.21 15.96
C TYR A 243 1.77 -8.13 15.08
N LEU A 244 0.62 -8.47 14.48
CA LEU A 244 -0.15 -7.57 13.62
C LEU A 244 -1.55 -7.33 14.21
N GLU A 245 -2.03 -6.10 14.06
CA GLU A 245 -3.45 -5.78 14.23
C GLU A 245 -4.00 -5.14 12.95
N ILE A 246 -4.93 -5.84 12.30
CA ILE A 246 -5.60 -5.43 11.07
C ILE A 246 -7.05 -5.11 11.41
N TYR A 247 -7.42 -3.83 11.47
CA TYR A 247 -8.74 -3.45 11.96
C TYR A 247 -9.37 -2.21 11.35
N ARG A 248 -10.71 -2.14 11.33
CA ARG A 248 -11.47 -0.96 10.86
C ARG A 248 -11.13 -0.50 9.44
N ASN A 249 -10.62 -1.41 8.60
CA ASN A 249 -10.42 -1.18 7.18
C ASN A 249 -11.73 -1.45 6.42
N GLN A 250 -11.92 -0.75 5.31
CA GLN A 250 -13.05 -0.89 4.40
C GLN A 250 -12.50 -1.42 3.08
N LEU A 251 -12.87 -2.65 2.72
CA LEU A 251 -12.31 -3.43 1.63
C LEU A 251 -13.39 -3.72 0.59
N VAL A 252 -13.26 -3.17 -0.61
CA VAL A 252 -14.38 -3.05 -1.57
C VAL A 252 -14.01 -3.58 -2.95
N GLY A 253 -14.84 -4.46 -3.52
CA GLY A 253 -14.70 -4.90 -4.91
C GLY A 253 -13.35 -5.55 -5.25
N LEU A 254 -12.71 -6.22 -4.29
CA LEU A 254 -11.40 -6.84 -4.43
C LEU A 254 -11.44 -8.18 -5.18
N GLY A 255 -10.43 -8.43 -6.01
CA GLY A 255 -10.10 -9.75 -6.53
C GLY A 255 -9.35 -10.60 -5.50
N ASN A 256 -9.40 -11.92 -5.71
CA ASN A 256 -8.86 -13.02 -4.90
C ASN A 256 -9.31 -13.05 -3.43
N TYR A 257 -8.99 -12.04 -2.64
CA TYR A 257 -9.33 -11.95 -1.23
C TYR A 257 -9.36 -10.51 -0.68
N CYS A 258 -10.09 -10.31 0.40
CA CYS A 258 -10.07 -9.05 1.16
C CYS A 258 -8.93 -9.05 2.19
N ILE A 259 -8.90 -10.04 3.08
CA ILE A 259 -7.81 -10.22 4.06
C ILE A 259 -7.33 -11.66 4.05
N GLY A 260 -6.03 -11.86 3.86
CA GLY A 260 -5.38 -13.16 3.90
C GLY A 260 -4.37 -13.27 5.03
N VAL A 261 -4.39 -14.39 5.74
CA VAL A 261 -3.30 -14.81 6.61
C VAL A 261 -2.71 -16.08 6.02
N ALA A 262 -1.68 -15.93 5.18
CA ALA A 262 -0.95 -17.02 4.52
C ALA A 262 0.05 -17.69 5.44
N SER A 263 0.67 -16.88 6.29
CA SER A 263 1.63 -17.28 7.30
C SER A 263 1.69 -16.22 8.39
N GLY A 264 2.16 -16.62 9.57
CA GLY A 264 2.51 -15.71 10.65
C GLY A 264 1.73 -15.92 11.94
N ASN A 265 2.19 -15.31 13.03
CA ASN A 265 1.66 -15.57 14.36
C ASN A 265 1.34 -14.30 15.15
N ASN A 266 0.45 -14.43 16.15
CA ASN A 266 -0.02 -13.31 16.97
C ASN A 266 -0.63 -12.21 16.10
N ILE A 267 -1.64 -12.59 15.31
CA ILE A 267 -2.32 -11.71 14.35
C ILE A 267 -3.77 -11.54 14.76
N LYS A 268 -4.25 -10.30 14.83
CA LYS A 268 -5.66 -10.00 15.09
C LYS A 268 -6.28 -9.31 13.87
N VAL A 269 -7.42 -9.81 13.43
CA VAL A 269 -8.21 -9.28 12.31
C VAL A 269 -9.61 -8.96 12.81
N TYR A 270 -9.92 -7.68 13.03
CA TYR A 270 -11.17 -7.31 13.69
C TYR A 270 -11.78 -5.99 13.24
N ASP A 271 -13.09 -5.83 13.41
CA ASP A 271 -13.83 -4.59 13.06
C ASP A 271 -13.65 -4.15 11.58
N ASN A 272 -13.18 -5.01 10.66
CA ASN A 272 -13.07 -4.67 9.25
C ASN A 272 -14.41 -4.84 8.54
N THR A 273 -14.64 -4.07 7.47
CA THR A 273 -15.78 -4.23 6.58
C THR A 273 -15.31 -4.67 5.20
N ALA A 274 -15.82 -5.79 4.69
CA ALA A 274 -15.44 -6.32 3.38
C ALA A 274 -16.68 -6.57 2.51
N ILE A 275 -16.80 -5.82 1.41
CA ILE A 275 -17.96 -5.84 0.51
C ILE A 275 -17.50 -6.12 -0.91
N VAL A 276 -17.86 -7.26 -1.47
CA VAL A 276 -17.47 -7.66 -2.83
C VAL A 276 -18.66 -8.28 -3.56
N ALA A 277 -19.20 -7.57 -4.53
CA ALA A 277 -20.29 -7.99 -5.38
C ALA A 277 -19.86 -8.99 -6.46
N GLY A 278 -18.56 -9.07 -6.76
CA GLY A 278 -18.00 -9.99 -7.76
C GLY A 278 -18.42 -9.65 -9.19
N VAL A 279 -18.67 -8.37 -9.48
CA VAL A 279 -19.01 -7.83 -10.80
C VAL A 279 -18.30 -6.49 -11.04
N PHE A 280 -18.03 -6.19 -12.30
CA PHE A 280 -17.59 -4.87 -12.74
C PHE A 280 -18.77 -3.87 -12.74
N GLU A 281 -18.49 -2.58 -12.94
CA GLU A 281 -19.54 -1.54 -13.03
C GLU A 281 -20.55 -1.79 -14.16
N ASN A 282 -20.13 -2.46 -15.24
CA ASN A 282 -21.00 -2.85 -16.35
C ASN A 282 -21.85 -4.11 -16.06
N GLY A 283 -21.79 -4.66 -14.85
CA GLY A 283 -22.53 -5.86 -14.43
C GLY A 283 -21.89 -7.20 -14.84
N LYS A 284 -20.83 -7.20 -15.66
CA LYS A 284 -20.12 -8.44 -16.01
C LYS A 284 -19.46 -9.02 -14.76
N ARG A 285 -19.56 -10.34 -14.58
CA ARG A 285 -18.93 -11.07 -13.47
C ARG A 285 -17.40 -11.02 -13.56
N TYR A 286 -16.76 -11.02 -12.40
CA TYR A 286 -15.33 -11.27 -12.31
C TYR A 286 -15.02 -12.68 -12.80
N PRO A 287 -14.05 -12.85 -13.72
CA PRO A 287 -13.62 -14.17 -14.20
C PRO A 287 -12.61 -14.85 -13.27
N PHE A 288 -12.18 -14.19 -12.21
CA PHE A 288 -11.20 -14.68 -11.22
C PHE A 288 -11.86 -14.93 -9.86
N TRP A 289 -11.10 -15.49 -8.92
CA TRP A 289 -11.58 -15.79 -7.57
C TRP A 289 -11.85 -14.54 -6.75
N THR A 290 -12.76 -14.65 -5.78
CA THR A 290 -13.04 -13.63 -4.77
C THR A 290 -13.30 -14.30 -3.44
N SER A 291 -12.81 -13.73 -2.35
CA SER A 291 -12.96 -14.22 -0.97
C SER A 291 -12.96 -13.04 0.00
N GLY A 292 -13.61 -13.19 1.15
CA GLY A 292 -13.54 -12.21 2.24
C GLY A 292 -12.25 -12.41 3.02
N ILE A 293 -12.36 -13.02 4.19
CA ILE A 293 -11.23 -13.31 5.07
C ILE A 293 -10.85 -14.78 4.95
N TRP A 294 -9.56 -15.07 4.87
CA TRP A 294 -9.07 -16.44 5.01
C TRP A 294 -7.81 -16.54 5.85
N VAL A 295 -7.69 -17.67 6.55
CA VAL A 295 -6.53 -17.99 7.39
C VAL A 295 -6.06 -19.40 7.06
N LYS A 296 -4.75 -19.54 6.76
CA LYS A 296 -4.13 -20.82 6.44
C LYS A 296 -2.70 -20.82 6.95
N ASP A 297 -2.21 -22.00 7.30
CA ASP A 297 -0.75 -22.25 7.31
C ASP A 297 -0.34 -22.65 5.90
N LEU A 298 -0.38 -21.68 4.97
CA LEU A 298 -0.34 -21.95 3.52
C LEU A 298 0.91 -22.74 3.12
N TYR A 299 2.05 -22.44 3.75
CA TYR A 299 3.33 -23.08 3.46
C TYR A 299 3.63 -24.30 4.34
N LYS A 300 2.70 -24.70 5.22
CA LYS A 300 2.84 -25.87 6.10
C LYS A 300 4.09 -25.81 7.00
N MET A 301 4.47 -24.61 7.42
CA MET A 301 5.66 -24.36 8.23
C MET A 301 5.38 -24.42 9.74
N LYS A 302 4.10 -24.58 10.15
CA LYS A 302 3.65 -24.48 11.54
C LYS A 302 3.98 -23.11 12.17
N SER A 303 4.16 -22.09 11.34
CA SER A 303 4.41 -20.70 11.75
C SER A 303 3.11 -19.94 12.01
N THR A 304 1.96 -20.51 11.62
CA THR A 304 0.65 -19.88 11.70
C THR A 304 -0.14 -20.32 12.93
N TYR A 305 -0.16 -19.48 13.96
CA TYR A 305 -0.85 -19.73 15.23
C TYR A 305 -1.18 -18.42 15.97
N ASN A 306 -2.04 -18.49 16.99
CA ASN A 306 -2.54 -17.30 17.71
C ASN A 306 -3.11 -16.24 16.75
N VAL A 307 -4.00 -16.69 15.86
CA VAL A 307 -4.74 -15.82 14.95
C VAL A 307 -6.15 -15.65 15.50
N GLU A 308 -6.61 -14.41 15.60
CA GLU A 308 -7.95 -14.03 16.07
C GLU A 308 -8.67 -13.27 14.95
N VAL A 309 -9.91 -13.66 14.63
CA VAL A 309 -10.73 -13.08 13.58
C VAL A 309 -12.16 -12.88 14.08
N GLN A 310 -12.53 -11.65 14.42
CA GLN A 310 -13.81 -11.36 15.09
C GLN A 310 -14.35 -9.97 14.75
N ASN A 311 -15.66 -9.77 14.93
CA ASN A 311 -16.35 -8.49 14.74
C ASN A 311 -16.21 -7.86 13.35
N ASN A 312 -15.79 -8.63 12.34
CA ASN A 312 -15.75 -8.13 10.98
C ASN A 312 -17.17 -8.16 10.37
N THR A 313 -17.48 -7.18 9.53
CA THR A 313 -18.71 -7.12 8.74
C THR A 313 -18.42 -7.55 7.31
N LEU A 314 -19.03 -8.64 6.86
CA LEU A 314 -18.64 -9.29 5.61
C LEU A 314 -19.84 -9.47 4.68
N ALA A 315 -19.64 -9.13 3.41
CA ALA A 315 -20.60 -9.35 2.35
C ALA A 315 -19.88 -9.64 1.03
N VAL A 316 -19.49 -10.90 0.81
CA VAL A 316 -18.60 -11.28 -0.31
C VAL A 316 -19.21 -12.41 -1.12
N VAL A 317 -19.38 -12.15 -2.41
CA VAL A 317 -19.79 -13.12 -3.41
C VAL A 317 -18.58 -13.93 -3.84
N GLY A 318 -18.73 -15.25 -3.95
CA GLY A 318 -17.67 -16.14 -4.43
C GLY A 318 -17.56 -16.18 -5.95
N HIS A 319 -16.50 -16.83 -6.44
CA HIS A 319 -16.27 -17.10 -7.85
C HIS A 319 -17.52 -17.77 -8.49
N ASN A 320 -18.00 -17.23 -9.61
CA ASN A 320 -19.25 -17.56 -10.33
C ASN A 320 -20.58 -17.02 -9.77
N GLY A 321 -20.58 -16.27 -8.67
CA GLY A 321 -21.78 -15.54 -8.23
C GLY A 321 -22.86 -16.38 -7.53
N GLY A 322 -22.78 -17.71 -7.61
CA GLY A 322 -23.80 -18.62 -7.07
C GLY A 322 -23.70 -18.90 -5.57
N TRP A 323 -22.71 -18.34 -4.87
CA TRP A 323 -22.46 -18.62 -3.47
C TRP A 323 -21.77 -17.46 -2.75
N ARG A 324 -21.68 -17.59 -1.43
CA ARG A 324 -21.16 -16.59 -0.48
C ARG A 324 -19.79 -17.01 0.05
N ASN A 325 -18.76 -16.22 -0.19
CA ASN A 325 -17.37 -16.54 0.15
C ASN A 325 -16.76 -15.56 1.15
N GLU A 326 -17.49 -15.21 2.20
CA GLU A 326 -17.03 -14.24 3.20
C GLU A 326 -15.88 -14.75 4.06
N PHE A 327 -15.83 -16.06 4.29
CA PHE A 327 -14.90 -16.65 5.24
C PHE A 327 -14.50 -18.06 4.80
N LEU A 328 -13.21 -18.26 4.57
CA LEU A 328 -12.62 -19.54 4.20
C LEU A 328 -11.46 -19.88 5.16
N ASP A 329 -11.47 -21.06 5.77
CA ASP A 329 -10.45 -21.41 6.75
C ASP A 329 -10.12 -22.91 6.73
N SER A 330 -8.86 -23.24 7.00
CA SER A 330 -8.36 -24.60 7.16
C SER A 330 -7.81 -24.91 8.56
N LEU A 331 -7.73 -23.93 9.46
CA LEU A 331 -7.21 -24.05 10.82
C LEU A 331 -8.34 -23.93 11.88
N LYS A 332 -7.97 -24.01 13.17
CA LYS A 332 -8.90 -23.92 14.33
C LYS A 332 -9.64 -22.58 14.46
N VAL A 333 -9.30 -21.60 13.64
CA VAL A 333 -9.93 -20.28 13.54
C VAL A 333 -11.36 -20.37 12.95
N LYS A 334 -11.76 -21.51 12.37
CA LYS A 334 -13.15 -21.80 11.96
C LYS A 334 -14.19 -21.52 13.06
N ASP A 335 -13.85 -21.78 14.32
CA ASP A 335 -14.76 -21.60 15.47
C ASP A 335 -15.07 -20.12 15.77
N GLN A 336 -14.29 -19.19 15.19
CA GLN A 336 -14.47 -17.75 15.35
C GLN A 336 -15.41 -17.15 14.29
N ARG A 337 -15.87 -17.94 13.31
CA ARG A 337 -16.78 -17.48 12.25
C ARG A 337 -18.04 -16.82 12.82
N SER A 338 -18.60 -17.37 13.90
CA SER A 338 -19.81 -16.86 14.57
C SER A 338 -19.62 -15.51 15.26
N LEU A 339 -18.37 -15.09 15.48
CA LEU A 339 -18.04 -13.77 16.04
C LEU A 339 -18.08 -12.65 14.99
N ASN A 340 -18.36 -12.97 13.73
CA ASN A 340 -18.38 -12.02 12.62
C ASN A 340 -19.83 -11.78 12.14
N HIS A 341 -20.09 -10.57 11.65
CA HIS A 341 -21.38 -10.19 11.12
C HIS A 341 -21.42 -10.39 9.59
N PHE A 342 -22.30 -11.26 9.11
CA PHE A 342 -22.52 -11.47 7.68
C PHE A 342 -23.75 -10.68 7.23
N ILE A 343 -23.56 -9.72 6.31
CA ILE A 343 -24.68 -8.98 5.73
C ILE A 343 -25.53 -9.95 4.92
N LYS A 344 -26.82 -10.01 5.26
CA LYS A 344 -27.79 -10.89 4.60
C LYS A 344 -28.30 -10.28 3.30
N GLY A 345 -28.77 -11.13 2.39
CA GLY A 345 -29.37 -10.71 1.12
C GLY A 345 -28.38 -10.66 -0.04
N GLU A 346 -28.80 -10.03 -1.13
CA GLU A 346 -27.97 -9.87 -2.33
C GLU A 346 -26.86 -8.84 -2.07
N VAL A 347 -25.64 -9.13 -2.53
CA VAL A 347 -24.54 -8.17 -2.51
C VAL A 347 -24.37 -7.59 -3.89
N THR A 348 -24.54 -6.28 -3.96
CA THR A 348 -24.62 -5.51 -5.20
C THR A 348 -23.55 -4.44 -5.25
N LYS A 349 -23.35 -3.86 -6.44
CA LYS A 349 -22.54 -2.66 -6.62
C LYS A 349 -23.08 -1.44 -5.86
N SER A 350 -24.37 -1.41 -5.50
CA SER A 350 -24.91 -0.36 -4.63
C SER A 350 -24.30 -0.45 -3.24
N LEU A 351 -24.20 -1.66 -2.68
CA LEU A 351 -23.60 -1.88 -1.36
C LEU A 351 -22.12 -1.47 -1.33
N GLU A 352 -21.37 -1.76 -2.39
CA GLU A 352 -19.98 -1.27 -2.54
C GLU A 352 -19.91 0.27 -2.58
N LYS A 353 -20.84 0.93 -3.30
CA LYS A 353 -20.92 2.40 -3.38
C LYS A 353 -21.35 3.03 -2.05
N GLU A 354 -22.22 2.37 -1.30
CA GLU A 354 -22.62 2.77 0.05
C GLU A 354 -21.44 2.72 1.02
N GLU A 355 -20.60 1.68 0.92
CA GLU A 355 -19.38 1.57 1.72
C GLU A 355 -18.39 2.72 1.43
N TYR A 356 -18.23 3.10 0.16
CA TYR A 356 -17.44 4.29 -0.18
C TYR A 356 -18.03 5.58 0.42
N ARG A 357 -19.35 5.76 0.39
CA ARG A 357 -20.01 6.92 1.01
C ARG A 357 -19.81 6.92 2.53
N ALA A 358 -19.85 5.75 3.17
CA ALA A 358 -19.59 5.59 4.60
C ALA A 358 -18.14 5.96 4.94
N TRP A 359 -17.17 5.57 4.11
CA TRP A 359 -15.78 6.02 4.23
C TRP A 359 -15.67 7.55 4.14
N GLN A 360 -16.28 8.17 3.13
CA GLN A 360 -16.27 9.62 2.98
C GLN A 360 -16.93 10.33 4.18
N GLN A 361 -17.99 9.76 4.74
CA GLN A 361 -18.63 10.28 5.95
C GLN A 361 -17.72 10.16 7.18
N LYS A 362 -17.05 9.01 7.35
CA LYS A 362 -16.08 8.76 8.42
C LYS A 362 -14.92 9.74 8.36
N LEU A 363 -14.39 10.03 7.17
CA LEU A 363 -13.38 11.07 6.95
C LEU A 363 -13.88 12.45 7.39
N ARG A 364 -15.08 12.86 6.95
CA ARG A 364 -15.68 14.15 7.34
C ARG A 364 -15.88 14.25 8.85
N GLN A 365 -16.39 13.22 9.50
CA GLN A 365 -16.63 13.19 10.95
C GLN A 365 -15.34 13.31 11.77
N LYS A 366 -14.20 12.87 11.22
CA LYS A 366 -12.89 12.93 11.85
C LYS A 366 -12.04 14.12 11.38
N ALA A 367 -12.58 14.97 10.51
CA ALA A 367 -11.84 16.07 9.87
C ALA A 367 -10.55 15.59 9.16
N ILE A 368 -10.57 14.38 8.59
CA ILE A 368 -9.44 13.80 7.86
C ILE A 368 -9.63 14.03 6.37
N ARG A 369 -8.54 14.42 5.69
CA ARG A 369 -8.48 14.58 4.23
C ARG A 369 -7.26 13.83 3.69
N PRO A 370 -7.46 12.65 3.06
CA PRO A 370 -6.37 11.95 2.41
C PRO A 370 -5.81 12.73 1.20
N GLY A 371 -4.52 12.55 0.96
CA GLY A 371 -3.73 13.27 -0.04
C GLY A 371 -3.19 14.61 0.44
N PRO A 372 -2.52 15.37 -0.44
CA PRO A 372 -1.90 16.64 -0.09
C PRO A 372 -2.94 17.67 0.35
N ALA A 373 -2.62 18.41 1.41
CA ALA A 373 -3.31 19.66 1.69
C ALA A 373 -2.99 20.64 0.55
N LYS A 374 -4.02 21.28 -0.04
CA LYS A 374 -3.74 22.44 -0.90
C LYS A 374 -3.13 23.52 0.00
N GLY A 375 -1.90 23.91 -0.30
CA GLY A 375 -1.21 25.03 0.36
C GLY A 375 -1.92 26.36 0.18
#